data_AF-A0A5J4DW17-F1
#
_entry.id   AF-A0A5J4DW17-F1
#
_cell.length_a   1.000
_cell.length_b   1.000
_cell.length_c   1.000
_cell.angle_alpha   90.00
_cell.angle_beta   90.00
_cell.angle_gamma   90.00
#
_symmetry.space_group_name_H-M   'P 1'
#
loop_
_entity.id
_entity.type
_entity.pdbx_description
1 polymer ?
#
loop_
_entity_poly.entity_id
_entity_poly.type
_entity_poly.pdbx_seq_one_letter_code
_entity_poly.pdbx_strand_id
1 'polypeptide(L)'
;MPDEHCGQGCKPRPATVFTDNPAMTLYLLYCALLSIWLLLLRPILSLRGRARLWLIFVVAAGILATLHEIRMFLWTTSAIRLDILVINIVLACLYGTAALVLFSANWRKTGTVLSTSLVLICGGMTYNWIMVGRQAGHLTEVFHERNALLFAAKFRNLDAYENYFGPFAPSSASHPIGHWQARGRAGYPRLIINADGRVWLFYKCSKNAECHSSSDKSGMQRSGDDSQAWDVTMKPRVGVPFDLKITQQEGGVLSTRFRQKKVIFAKARPPLNPNPSPRSLSLLGRFSKVECTGKRHARIQQIWLWRGGERRYAVGIFAILIAGRRAMFVLPVLMGEGKKNSDGWLFSWQRDGRSENALIALKEGRALVTLKRKRWKAEQTTLTAGAVFKDETIDLAPLTTMTDLKHWFSIVLTGHFTSGDVPDC
;
A
#
# COMPACT_ATOMS: atom_id res chain seq x y z
N MET A 1 -12.72 18.99 28.92
CA MET A 1 -14.14 19.42 28.79
C MET A 1 -14.22 20.53 27.76
N PRO A 2 -15.12 20.47 26.77
CA PRO A 2 -16.24 19.52 26.54
C PRO A 2 -15.76 18.35 25.64
N ASP A 3 -16.08 17.07 25.80
CA ASP A 3 -17.22 16.28 26.29
C ASP A 3 -18.54 16.36 25.49
N GLU A 4 -18.89 15.16 25.00
CA GLU A 4 -20.21 14.62 24.67
C GLU A 4 -20.95 15.18 23.45
N HIS A 5 -20.91 14.40 22.35
CA HIS A 5 -22.10 13.93 21.63
C HIS A 5 -21.71 12.86 20.59
N CYS A 6 -21.79 11.60 20.99
CA CYS A 6 -22.09 10.48 20.08
C CYS A 6 -23.02 9.50 20.80
N GLY A 7 -24.23 10.00 21.08
CA GLY A 7 -25.37 9.15 21.45
C GLY A 7 -25.78 8.31 20.25
N GLN A 8 -25.92 7.00 20.51
CA GLN A 8 -26.81 6.07 19.83
C GLN A 8 -26.94 6.21 18.30
N GLY A 9 -26.30 5.30 17.55
CA GLY A 9 -26.72 4.99 16.18
C GLY A 9 -25.67 5.05 15.08
N CYS A 10 -24.37 5.05 15.38
CA CYS A 10 -23.36 4.74 14.36
C CYS A 10 -23.43 3.26 13.98
N LYS A 11 -24.43 2.87 13.19
CA LYS A 11 -24.34 1.67 12.37
C LYS A 11 -23.06 1.83 11.54
N PRO A 12 -22.10 0.90 11.60
CA PRO A 12 -21.02 0.89 10.63
C PRO A 12 -21.69 0.85 9.26
N ARG A 13 -21.52 1.90 8.46
CA ARG A 13 -21.93 1.85 7.05
C ARG A 13 -21.25 0.59 6.51
N PRO A 14 -22.00 -0.39 5.98
CA PRO A 14 -21.37 -1.49 5.29
C PRO A 14 -20.48 -0.83 4.24
N ALA A 15 -19.22 -1.26 4.18
CA ALA A 15 -18.35 -0.92 3.07
C ALA A 15 -19.13 -1.32 1.82
N THR A 16 -19.76 -0.34 1.18
CA THR A 16 -20.37 -0.51 -0.13
C THR A 16 -19.20 -0.90 -0.99
N VAL A 17 -19.15 -2.18 -1.34
CA VAL A 17 -18.28 -2.70 -2.39
C VAL A 17 -18.65 -1.88 -3.61
N PHE A 18 -17.81 -0.89 -3.90
CA PHE A 18 -17.93 -0.02 -5.07
C PHE A 18 -17.77 -0.92 -6.29
N THR A 19 -18.90 -1.36 -6.83
CA THR A 19 -18.99 -2.08 -8.11
C THR A 19 -18.83 -1.15 -9.30
N ASP A 20 -18.91 0.16 -9.08
CA ASP A 20 -18.55 1.16 -10.08
C ASP A 20 -17.04 1.27 -10.08
N ASN A 21 -16.40 0.68 -11.08
CA ASN A 21 -14.97 0.86 -11.30
C ASN A 21 -14.79 2.25 -11.93
N PRO A 22 -14.47 3.33 -11.17
CA PRO A 22 -14.40 4.68 -11.72
C PRO A 22 -13.36 4.79 -12.85
N ALA A 23 -12.38 3.88 -12.87
CA ALA A 23 -11.41 3.77 -13.94
C ALA A 23 -12.05 3.35 -15.28
N MET A 24 -13.04 2.46 -15.26
CA MET A 24 -13.73 2.02 -16.48
C MET A 24 -14.62 3.14 -17.04
N THR A 25 -15.34 3.86 -16.17
CA THR A 25 -16.16 5.02 -16.57
C THR A 25 -15.30 6.16 -17.13
N LEU A 26 -14.18 6.46 -16.48
CA LEU A 26 -13.23 7.47 -16.95
C LEU A 26 -12.63 7.09 -18.30
N TYR A 27 -12.30 5.81 -18.50
CA TYR A 27 -11.81 5.29 -19.77
C TYR A 27 -12.83 5.47 -20.91
N LEU A 28 -14.11 5.14 -20.68
CA LEU A 28 -15.16 5.34 -21.67
C LEU A 28 -15.34 6.82 -22.06
N LEU A 29 -15.21 7.74 -21.10
CA LEU A 29 -15.26 9.18 -21.36
C LEU A 29 -14.07 9.66 -22.19
N TYR A 30 -12.87 9.11 -21.95
CA TYR A 30 -11.70 9.39 -22.79
C TYR A 30 -11.92 8.89 -24.23
N CYS A 31 -12.40 7.66 -24.41
CA CYS A 31 -12.73 7.13 -25.74
C CYS A 31 -13.82 7.97 -26.44
N ALA A 32 -14.80 8.46 -25.69
CA ALA A 32 -15.83 9.34 -26.21
C ALA A 32 -15.23 10.66 -26.71
N LEU A 33 -14.38 11.33 -25.91
CA LEU A 33 -13.70 12.57 -26.30
C LEU A 33 -12.85 12.37 -27.57
N LEU A 34 -12.09 11.27 -27.62
CA LEU A 34 -11.27 10.90 -28.77
C LEU A 34 -12.10 10.67 -30.04
N SER A 35 -13.37 10.30 -29.93
CA SER A 35 -14.23 9.99 -31.09
C SER A 35 -15.17 11.15 -31.50
N ILE A 36 -15.13 12.29 -30.79
CA ILE A 36 -15.99 13.46 -31.07
C ILE A 36 -15.76 14.02 -32.48
N TRP A 37 -14.56 13.89 -33.04
CA TRP A 37 -14.22 14.41 -34.37
C TRP A 37 -15.14 13.88 -35.48
N LEU A 38 -15.80 12.73 -35.29
CA LEU A 38 -16.78 12.19 -36.23
C LEU A 38 -17.94 13.17 -36.51
N LEU A 39 -18.34 13.96 -35.51
CA LEU A 39 -19.38 14.99 -35.63
C LEU A 39 -18.96 16.14 -36.55
N LEU A 40 -17.66 16.34 -36.76
CA LEU A 40 -17.10 17.43 -37.57
C LEU A 40 -16.93 17.08 -39.06
N LEU A 41 -17.03 15.80 -39.44
CA LEU A 41 -16.83 15.35 -40.82
C LEU A 41 -17.82 16.00 -41.80
N ARG A 42 -19.10 16.05 -41.45
CA ARG A 42 -20.15 16.63 -42.31
C ARG A 42 -19.96 18.15 -42.51
N PRO A 43 -19.72 18.96 -41.46
CA PRO A 43 -19.37 20.37 -41.64
C PRO A 43 -18.14 20.61 -42.52
N ILE A 44 -17.10 19.78 -42.42
CA ILE A 44 -15.87 19.91 -43.22
C ILE A 44 -16.14 19.77 -44.72
N LEU A 45 -17.08 18.90 -45.11
CA LEU A 45 -17.44 18.69 -46.51
C LEU A 45 -18.25 19.88 -47.08
N SER A 46 -18.99 20.61 -46.24
CA SER A 46 -19.88 21.67 -46.69
C SER A 46 -19.31 23.09 -46.55
N LEU A 47 -18.41 23.32 -45.60
CA LEU A 47 -17.83 24.64 -45.36
C LEU A 47 -16.69 24.94 -46.34
N ARG A 48 -16.44 26.22 -46.61
CA ARG A 48 -15.32 26.69 -47.45
C ARG A 48 -14.46 27.71 -46.70
N GLY A 49 -13.24 27.94 -47.18
CA GLY A 49 -12.32 28.95 -46.63
C GLY A 49 -11.69 28.56 -45.29
N ARG A 50 -11.33 29.58 -44.48
CA ARG A 50 -10.57 29.43 -43.23
C ARG A 50 -11.28 28.55 -42.19
N ALA A 51 -12.61 28.61 -42.12
CA ALA A 51 -13.40 27.77 -41.22
C ALA A 51 -13.22 26.27 -41.53
N ARG A 52 -13.19 25.90 -42.82
CA ARG A 52 -12.93 24.52 -43.25
C ARG A 52 -11.53 24.06 -42.84
N LEU A 53 -10.52 24.88 -43.09
CA LEU A 53 -9.12 24.56 -42.75
C LEU A 53 -8.95 24.34 -41.24
N TRP A 54 -9.59 25.16 -40.41
CA TRP A 54 -9.56 24.98 -38.96
C TRP A 54 -10.22 23.67 -38.51
N LEU A 55 -11.39 23.35 -39.05
CA LEU A 55 -12.07 22.08 -38.72
C LEU A 55 -11.27 20.86 -39.18
N ILE A 56 -10.60 20.94 -40.34
CA ILE A 56 -9.68 19.88 -40.81
C ILE A 56 -8.53 19.71 -39.80
N PHE A 57 -7.93 20.79 -39.32
CA PHE A 57 -6.88 20.74 -38.32
C PHE A 57 -7.37 20.08 -37.02
N VAL A 58 -8.54 20.47 -36.50
CA VAL A 58 -9.13 19.88 -35.29
C VAL A 58 -9.43 18.39 -35.47
N VAL A 59 -9.97 17.99 -36.62
CA VAL A 59 -10.22 16.57 -36.92
C VAL A 59 -8.93 15.78 -37.06
N ALA A 60 -7.92 16.32 -37.75
CA ALA A 60 -6.62 15.68 -37.86
C ALA A 60 -5.96 15.48 -36.49
N ALA A 61 -6.03 16.48 -35.61
CA ALA A 61 -5.56 16.37 -34.23
C ALA A 61 -6.33 15.29 -33.44
N GLY A 62 -7.65 15.23 -33.58
CA GLY A 62 -8.50 14.19 -32.97
C GLY A 62 -8.15 12.78 -33.44
N ILE A 63 -7.95 12.60 -34.75
CA ILE A 63 -7.53 11.31 -35.34
C ILE A 63 -6.14 10.92 -34.83
N LEU A 64 -5.18 11.85 -34.84
CA LEU A 64 -3.83 11.60 -34.34
C LEU A 64 -3.82 11.21 -32.87
N ALA A 65 -4.60 11.89 -32.03
CA ALA A 65 -4.75 11.54 -30.62
C ALA A 65 -5.39 10.15 -30.44
N THR A 66 -6.41 9.82 -31.23
CA THR A 66 -7.07 8.50 -31.18
C THR A 66 -6.10 7.39 -31.59
N LEU A 67 -5.36 7.59 -32.67
CA LEU A 67 -4.34 6.64 -33.14
C LEU A 67 -3.19 6.50 -32.14
N HIS A 68 -2.77 7.59 -31.51
CA HIS A 68 -1.78 7.56 -30.45
C HIS A 68 -2.23 6.69 -29.28
N GLU A 69 -3.46 6.84 -28.82
CA GLU A 69 -3.96 6.02 -27.71
C GLU A 69 -4.17 4.55 -28.08
N ILE A 70 -4.69 4.25 -29.28
CA ILE A 70 -4.78 2.86 -29.77
C ILE A 70 -3.38 2.23 -29.84
N ARG A 71 -2.40 2.96 -30.39
CA ARG A 71 -1.01 2.53 -30.47
C ARG A 71 -0.45 2.20 -29.09
N MET A 72 -0.65 3.11 -28.14
CA MET A 72 -0.11 2.95 -26.80
C MET A 72 -0.83 1.83 -26.02
N PHE A 73 -2.13 1.63 -26.22
CA PHE A 73 -2.89 0.54 -25.63
C PHE A 73 -2.39 -0.84 -26.11
N LEU A 74 -2.03 -0.95 -27.39
CA LEU A 74 -1.55 -2.21 -27.97
C LEU A 74 -0.07 -2.50 -27.65
N TRP A 75 0.76 -1.47 -27.42
CA TRP A 75 2.22 -1.63 -27.31
C TRP A 75 2.86 -1.23 -25.99
N THR A 76 2.14 -0.64 -25.04
CA THR A 76 2.73 -0.25 -23.74
C THR A 76 1.91 -0.71 -22.53
N THR A 77 2.60 -1.15 -21.48
CA THR A 77 2.01 -1.63 -20.22
C THR A 77 2.18 -0.63 -19.06
N SER A 78 2.33 0.65 -19.37
CA SER A 78 2.55 1.69 -18.34
C SER A 78 1.24 2.00 -17.60
N ALA A 79 1.22 1.73 -16.28
CA ALA A 79 0.03 1.88 -15.44
C ALA A 79 -0.34 3.34 -15.11
N ILE A 80 0.57 4.30 -15.32
CA ILE A 80 0.34 5.73 -15.04
C ILE A 80 0.65 6.52 -16.31
N ARG A 81 -0.36 7.19 -16.87
CA ARG A 81 -0.31 7.92 -18.13
C ARG A 81 -0.69 9.38 -17.89
N LEU A 82 0.30 10.25 -17.74
CA LEU A 82 0.10 11.70 -17.62
C LEU A 82 -0.12 12.36 -18.98
N ASP A 83 0.41 11.74 -20.04
CA ASP A 83 0.25 12.12 -21.44
C ASP A 83 -1.23 12.14 -21.87
N ILE A 84 -2.02 11.13 -21.50
CA ILE A 84 -3.45 11.08 -21.84
C ILE A 84 -4.21 12.27 -21.22
N LEU A 85 -3.87 12.69 -19.99
CA LEU A 85 -4.47 13.87 -19.37
C LEU A 85 -4.24 15.12 -20.22
N VAL A 86 -3.00 15.35 -20.64
CA VAL A 86 -2.63 16.54 -21.44
C VAL A 86 -3.34 16.52 -22.79
N ILE A 87 -3.35 15.37 -23.47
CA ILE A 87 -4.04 15.20 -24.76
C ILE A 87 -5.52 15.55 -24.64
N ASN A 88 -6.20 15.09 -23.59
CA ASN A 88 -7.62 15.37 -23.42
C ASN A 88 -7.93 16.85 -23.12
N ILE A 89 -7.08 17.54 -22.35
CA ILE A 89 -7.24 18.99 -22.12
C ILE A 89 -7.10 19.74 -23.45
N VAL A 90 -6.09 19.40 -24.25
CA VAL A 90 -5.87 20.02 -25.56
C VAL A 90 -7.04 19.75 -26.51
N LEU A 91 -7.52 18.51 -26.59
CA LEU A 91 -8.67 18.15 -27.43
C LEU A 91 -9.95 18.87 -26.99
N ALA A 92 -10.20 18.99 -25.69
CA ALA A 92 -11.36 19.71 -25.19
C ALA A 92 -11.36 21.18 -25.63
N CYS A 93 -10.20 21.85 -25.54
CA CYS A 93 -10.03 23.22 -26.04
C CYS A 93 -10.25 23.28 -27.57
N LEU A 94 -9.65 22.37 -28.34
CA LEU A 94 -9.80 22.32 -29.79
C LEU A 94 -11.28 22.13 -30.20
N TYR A 95 -12.02 21.21 -29.57
CA TYR A 95 -13.44 21.03 -29.83
C TYR A 95 -14.28 22.24 -29.40
N GLY A 96 -13.91 22.92 -28.32
CA GLY A 96 -14.53 24.18 -27.93
C GLY A 96 -14.38 25.25 -29.01
N THR A 97 -13.17 25.41 -29.58
CA THR A 97 -12.95 26.35 -30.70
C THR A 97 -13.69 25.91 -31.97
N ALA A 98 -13.78 24.61 -32.25
CA ALA A 98 -14.54 24.09 -33.38
C ALA A 98 -16.04 24.41 -33.24
N ALA A 99 -16.60 24.31 -32.03
CA ALA A 99 -17.98 24.71 -31.78
C ALA A 99 -18.21 26.20 -32.06
N LEU A 100 -17.30 27.08 -31.63
CA LEU A 100 -17.36 28.53 -31.93
C LEU A 100 -17.32 28.80 -33.45
N VAL A 101 -16.46 28.10 -34.19
CA VAL A 101 -16.38 28.20 -35.66
C VAL A 101 -17.67 27.71 -36.32
N LEU A 102 -18.31 26.65 -35.80
CA LEU A 102 -19.60 26.19 -36.31
C LEU A 102 -20.73 27.19 -36.04
N PHE A 103 -20.73 27.87 -34.88
CA PHE A 103 -21.69 28.92 -34.60
C PHE A 103 -21.52 30.13 -35.52
N SER A 104 -20.27 30.57 -35.77
CA SER A 104 -19.99 31.70 -36.67
C SER A 104 -20.30 31.37 -38.13
N ALA A 105 -20.17 30.10 -38.53
CA ALA A 105 -20.50 29.64 -39.88
C ALA A 105 -21.98 29.27 -40.09
N ASN A 106 -22.89 29.62 -39.16
CA ASN A 106 -24.32 29.32 -39.19
C ASN A 106 -24.70 27.82 -39.11
N TRP A 107 -23.77 26.94 -38.69
CA TRP A 107 -24.02 25.52 -38.42
C TRP A 107 -24.53 25.27 -37.00
N ARG A 108 -25.53 26.07 -36.56
CA ARG A 108 -25.97 26.14 -35.16
C ARG A 108 -26.36 24.78 -34.58
N LYS A 109 -27.13 23.95 -35.30
CA LYS A 109 -27.52 22.60 -34.82
C LYS A 109 -26.32 21.70 -34.50
N THR A 110 -25.31 21.70 -35.38
CA THR A 110 -24.11 20.87 -35.17
C THR A 110 -23.20 21.46 -34.09
N GLY A 111 -23.08 22.79 -34.06
CA GLY A 111 -22.40 23.51 -32.98
C GLY A 111 -23.00 23.24 -31.60
N THR A 112 -24.35 23.20 -31.49
CA THR A 112 -25.05 22.86 -30.25
C THR A 112 -24.78 21.40 -29.84
N VAL A 113 -24.95 20.43 -30.75
CA VAL A 113 -24.68 19.00 -30.44
C VAL A 113 -23.24 18.79 -29.99
N LEU A 114 -22.28 19.41 -30.67
CA LEU A 114 -20.86 19.35 -30.29
C LEU A 114 -20.62 19.96 -28.91
N SER A 115 -21.17 21.14 -28.65
CA SER A 115 -21.03 21.84 -27.36
C SER A 115 -21.63 21.03 -26.22
N THR A 116 -22.84 20.49 -26.40
CA THR A 116 -23.50 19.64 -25.39
C THR A 116 -22.70 18.37 -25.13
N SER A 117 -22.22 17.69 -26.19
CA SER A 117 -21.38 16.49 -26.05
C SER A 117 -20.09 16.79 -25.30
N LEU A 118 -19.44 17.91 -25.64
CA LEU A 118 -18.22 18.36 -25.00
C LEU A 118 -18.45 18.67 -23.51
N VAL A 119 -19.52 19.40 -23.18
CA VAL A 119 -19.88 19.72 -21.78
C VAL A 119 -20.17 18.46 -20.98
N LEU A 120 -20.91 17.49 -21.55
CA LEU A 120 -21.21 16.23 -20.87
C LEU A 120 -19.93 15.40 -20.61
N ILE A 121 -19.06 15.29 -21.62
CA ILE A 121 -17.83 14.50 -21.51
C ILE A 121 -16.83 15.18 -20.57
N CYS A 122 -16.55 16.47 -20.75
CA CYS A 122 -15.67 17.23 -19.87
C CYS A 122 -16.23 17.32 -18.43
N GLY A 123 -17.54 17.47 -18.27
CA GLY A 123 -18.21 17.48 -16.97
C GLY A 123 -18.10 16.13 -16.27
N GLY A 124 -18.36 15.03 -16.99
CA GLY A 124 -18.17 13.67 -16.48
C GLY A 124 -16.72 13.36 -16.12
N MET A 125 -15.77 13.81 -16.94
CA MET A 125 -14.34 13.65 -16.66
C MET A 125 -13.93 14.45 -15.42
N THR A 126 -14.35 15.72 -15.32
CA THR A 126 -14.09 16.58 -14.16
C THR A 126 -14.68 15.96 -12.89
N TYR A 127 -15.90 15.43 -12.95
CA TYR A 127 -16.51 14.72 -11.82
C TYR A 127 -15.70 13.50 -11.40
N ASN A 128 -15.30 12.63 -12.34
CA ASN A 128 -14.46 11.47 -12.06
C ASN A 128 -13.09 11.87 -11.50
N TRP A 129 -12.49 12.96 -12.01
CA TRP A 129 -11.23 13.51 -11.48
C TRP A 129 -11.38 13.99 -10.04
N ILE A 130 -12.47 14.68 -9.70
CA ILE A 130 -12.77 15.07 -8.31
C ILE A 130 -12.91 13.82 -7.44
N MET A 131 -13.59 12.78 -7.93
CA MET A 131 -13.77 11.53 -7.20
C MET A 131 -12.44 10.78 -6.99
N VAL A 132 -11.59 10.70 -8.02
CA VAL A 132 -10.24 10.14 -7.93
C VAL A 132 -9.37 10.97 -6.97
N GLY A 133 -9.47 12.30 -7.02
CA GLY A 133 -8.78 13.19 -6.09
C GLY A 133 -9.18 12.97 -4.63
N ARG A 134 -10.48 12.78 -4.37
CA ARG A 134 -10.98 12.40 -3.04
C ARG A 134 -10.47 11.04 -2.59
N GLN A 135 -10.45 10.04 -3.48
CA GLN A 135 -9.89 8.73 -3.20
C GLN A 135 -8.39 8.79 -2.94
N ALA A 136 -7.63 9.58 -3.70
CA ALA A 136 -6.20 9.79 -3.50
C ALA A 136 -5.91 10.50 -2.17
N GLY A 137 -6.73 11.50 -1.80
CA GLY A 137 -6.67 12.15 -0.48
C GLY A 137 -6.88 11.14 0.64
N HIS A 138 -7.94 10.31 0.54
CA HIS A 138 -8.20 9.26 1.51
C HIS A 138 -7.06 8.23 1.59
N LEU A 139 -6.50 7.79 0.45
CA LEU A 139 -5.35 6.87 0.43
C LEU A 139 -4.09 7.51 1.06
N THR A 140 -3.92 8.82 0.91
CA THR A 140 -2.82 9.56 1.54
C THR A 140 -2.99 9.63 3.06
N GLU A 141 -4.22 9.89 3.53
CA GLU A 141 -4.57 9.86 4.95
C GLU A 141 -4.33 8.46 5.54
N VAL A 142 -4.84 7.42 4.88
CA VAL A 142 -4.63 6.01 5.27
C VAL A 142 -3.13 5.66 5.28
N PHE A 143 -2.35 6.16 4.32
CA PHE A 143 -0.91 5.96 4.29
C PHE A 143 -0.21 6.63 5.50
N HIS A 144 -0.60 7.85 5.85
CA HIS A 144 -0.06 8.54 7.01
C HIS A 144 -0.44 7.86 8.33
N GLU A 145 -1.70 7.46 8.46
CA GLU A 145 -2.23 6.74 9.60
C GLU A 145 -1.55 5.38 9.78
N ARG A 146 -1.41 4.62 8.68
CA ARG A 146 -0.67 3.35 8.65
C ARG A 146 0.75 3.51 9.21
N ASN A 147 1.48 4.53 8.76
CA ASN A 147 2.85 4.75 9.23
C ASN A 147 2.90 5.16 10.71
N ALA A 148 1.95 5.97 11.17
CA ALA A 148 1.83 6.34 12.58
C ALA A 148 1.52 5.10 13.46
N LEU A 149 0.59 4.25 13.04
CA LEU A 149 0.25 3.00 13.73
C LEU A 149 1.44 2.05 13.78
N LEU A 150 2.14 1.83 12.65
CA LEU A 150 3.33 0.98 12.60
C LEU A 150 4.47 1.50 13.47
N PHE A 151 4.63 2.83 13.55
CA PHE A 151 5.60 3.45 14.45
C PHE A 151 5.21 3.16 15.90
N ALA A 152 3.98 3.51 16.31
CA ALA A 152 3.49 3.31 17.67
C ALA A 152 3.58 1.84 18.11
N ALA A 153 3.30 0.89 17.21
CA ALA A 153 3.36 -0.53 17.50
C ALA A 153 4.78 -1.03 17.84
N LYS A 154 5.82 -0.50 17.18
CA LYS A 154 7.24 -0.86 17.44
C LYS A 154 7.71 -0.43 18.82
N PHE A 155 7.15 0.66 19.34
CA PHE A 155 7.51 1.22 20.64
C PHE A 155 6.42 1.00 21.70
N ARG A 156 5.43 0.16 21.43
CA ARG A 156 4.30 -0.05 22.34
C ARG A 156 4.73 -0.51 23.73
N ASN A 157 5.64 -1.48 23.80
CA ASN A 157 6.21 -2.01 25.02
C ASN A 157 7.59 -2.62 24.75
N LEU A 158 8.31 -3.02 25.80
CA LEU A 158 9.64 -3.59 25.67
C LEU A 158 9.65 -4.85 24.79
N ASP A 159 8.68 -5.76 24.97
CA ASP A 159 8.59 -6.96 24.12
C ASP A 159 8.48 -6.63 22.63
N ALA A 160 7.62 -5.66 22.25
CA ALA A 160 7.45 -5.29 20.86
C ALA A 160 8.72 -4.65 20.29
N TYR A 161 9.39 -3.84 21.11
CA TYR A 161 10.64 -3.20 20.78
C TYR A 161 11.76 -4.22 20.53
N GLU A 162 11.98 -5.15 21.45
CA GLU A 162 13.00 -6.20 21.34
C GLU A 162 12.68 -7.22 20.24
N ASN A 163 11.41 -7.60 20.06
CA ASN A 163 11.02 -8.50 18.97
C ASN A 163 11.27 -7.88 17.59
N TYR A 164 11.12 -6.56 17.46
CA TYR A 164 11.28 -5.87 16.19
C TYR A 164 12.74 -5.51 15.89
N PHE A 165 13.43 -4.87 16.84
CA PHE A 165 14.81 -4.42 16.66
C PHE A 165 15.84 -5.49 17.01
N GLY A 166 15.42 -6.61 17.59
CA GLY A 166 16.31 -7.65 18.07
C GLY A 166 16.88 -7.32 19.46
N PRO A 167 17.78 -8.18 19.96
CA PRO A 167 18.32 -8.04 21.31
C PRO A 167 19.22 -6.82 21.45
N PHE A 168 19.21 -6.21 22.63
CA PHE A 168 20.14 -5.17 23.05
C PHE A 168 21.04 -5.75 24.15
N ALA A 169 22.21 -6.27 23.78
CA ALA A 169 23.18 -6.82 24.72
C ALA A 169 23.74 -5.71 25.66
N PRO A 170 24.28 -6.07 26.84
CA PRO A 170 24.91 -5.09 27.73
C PRO A 170 26.10 -4.38 27.09
N SER A 171 26.46 -3.22 27.65
CA SER A 171 27.31 -2.15 27.11
C SER A 171 28.77 -2.50 26.75
N SER A 172 29.19 -3.76 26.85
CA SER A 172 30.54 -4.24 26.49
C SER A 172 30.67 -4.68 25.02
N ALA A 173 29.72 -4.30 24.17
CA ALA A 173 29.72 -4.68 22.76
C ALA A 173 30.77 -3.92 21.93
N SER A 174 31.20 -4.54 20.83
CA SER A 174 32.20 -4.02 19.88
C SER A 174 31.76 -2.75 19.12
N HIS A 175 30.55 -2.26 19.39
CA HIS A 175 29.91 -1.19 18.65
C HIS A 175 28.79 -0.52 19.50
N PRO A 176 28.32 0.69 19.14
CA PRO A 176 27.45 1.49 20.00
C PRO A 176 25.98 1.04 19.94
N ILE A 177 25.65 0.05 20.78
CA ILE A 177 24.27 -0.46 20.94
C ILE A 177 23.38 0.57 21.65
N GLY A 178 22.16 0.77 21.13
CA GLY A 178 21.10 1.46 21.86
C GLY A 178 20.12 2.25 20.99
N HIS A 179 19.31 3.05 21.68
CA HIS A 179 18.42 4.03 21.10
C HIS A 179 19.06 5.42 21.16
N TRP A 180 19.07 6.11 20.03
CA TRP A 180 19.77 7.37 19.86
C TRP A 180 18.82 8.40 19.24
N GLN A 181 18.75 9.58 19.83
CA GLN A 181 17.88 10.67 19.38
C GLN A 181 18.72 11.84 18.87
N ALA A 182 18.33 12.40 17.73
CA ALA A 182 19.05 13.52 17.14
C ALA A 182 19.00 14.76 18.03
N ARG A 183 20.12 15.48 18.12
CA ARG A 183 20.18 16.82 18.72
C ARG A 183 19.62 17.84 17.74
N GLY A 184 18.55 18.55 18.14
CA GLY A 184 17.92 19.59 17.34
C GLY A 184 16.98 19.10 16.24
N ARG A 185 16.56 20.00 15.34
CA ARG A 185 15.68 19.68 14.20
C ARG A 185 16.48 19.06 13.06
N ALA A 186 16.79 17.76 13.18
CA ALA A 186 17.42 16.99 12.11
C ALA A 186 16.38 16.31 11.19
N GLY A 187 16.74 16.05 9.94
CA GLY A 187 15.93 15.26 9.01
C GLY A 187 15.74 13.80 9.44
N TYR A 188 16.65 13.30 10.29
CA TYR A 188 16.62 11.97 10.86
C TYR A 188 16.48 12.05 12.39
N PRO A 189 15.27 11.88 12.95
CA PRO A 189 15.06 12.08 14.38
C PRO A 189 15.66 10.98 15.26
N ARG A 190 15.83 9.75 14.77
CA ARG A 190 16.26 8.60 15.57
C ARG A 190 17.18 7.66 14.82
N LEU A 191 18.05 7.02 15.58
CA LEU A 191 18.95 5.96 15.16
C LEU A 191 18.86 4.82 16.19
N ILE A 192 18.65 3.59 15.74
CA ILE A 192 18.62 2.41 16.61
C ILE A 192 19.68 1.44 16.12
N ILE A 193 20.47 0.93 17.06
CA ILE A 193 21.53 -0.04 16.81
C ILE A 193 21.34 -1.20 17.78
N ASN A 194 21.13 -2.41 17.26
CA ASN A 194 20.95 -3.61 18.09
C ASN A 194 22.29 -4.32 18.35
N ALA A 195 22.26 -5.45 19.06
CA ALA A 195 23.46 -6.24 19.39
C ALA A 195 24.14 -6.91 18.20
N ASP A 196 23.42 -7.15 17.11
CA ASP A 196 23.97 -7.71 15.87
C ASP A 196 24.60 -6.64 14.98
N GLY A 197 24.68 -5.39 15.46
CA GLY A 197 25.13 -4.25 14.67
C GLY A 197 24.17 -3.85 13.55
N ARG A 198 22.91 -4.29 13.57
CA ARG A 198 21.89 -3.83 12.63
C ARG A 198 21.43 -2.43 12.98
N VAL A 199 21.16 -1.65 11.95
CA VAL A 199 20.90 -0.22 12.07
C VAL A 199 19.53 0.12 11.50
N TRP A 200 18.76 0.91 12.25
CA TRP A 200 17.53 1.54 11.78
C TRP A 200 17.67 3.05 11.89
N LEU A 201 17.61 3.74 10.75
CA LEU A 201 17.66 5.19 10.67
C LEU A 201 16.26 5.72 10.36
N PHE A 202 15.68 6.45 11.31
CA PHE A 202 14.34 7.01 11.17
C PHE A 202 14.38 8.37 10.49
N TYR A 203 13.42 8.63 9.63
CA TYR A 203 13.17 9.91 8.97
C TYR A 203 11.68 10.28 9.09
N LYS A 204 11.38 11.57 9.04
CA LYS A 204 9.99 12.04 9.05
C LYS A 204 9.32 11.74 7.71
N CYS A 205 8.28 10.90 7.69
CA CYS A 205 7.49 10.62 6.50
C CYS A 205 6.11 11.29 6.52
N SER A 206 5.68 11.79 7.68
CA SER A 206 4.54 12.70 7.80
C SER A 206 4.74 13.64 9.00
N LYS A 207 3.78 14.56 9.22
CA LYS A 207 3.79 15.47 10.38
C LYS A 207 3.87 14.70 11.71
N ASN A 208 3.21 13.54 11.79
CA ASN A 208 3.02 12.76 13.01
C ASN A 208 3.59 11.33 12.92
N ALA A 209 4.35 10.99 11.87
CA ALA A 209 4.88 9.65 11.68
C ALA A 209 6.35 9.64 11.25
N GLU A 210 7.09 8.69 11.83
CA GLU A 210 8.46 8.38 11.45
C GLU A 210 8.50 7.05 10.70
N CYS A 211 9.18 7.05 9.57
CA CYS A 211 9.49 5.86 8.79
C CYS A 211 10.98 5.55 8.97
N HIS A 212 11.44 4.36 8.59
CA HIS A 212 12.86 4.03 8.72
C HIS A 212 13.41 3.35 7.46
N SER A 213 14.71 3.53 7.28
CA SER A 213 15.55 2.66 6.47
C SER A 213 16.29 1.71 7.40
N SER A 214 16.48 0.45 7.00
CA SER A 214 17.21 -0.54 7.80
C SER A 214 18.45 -1.03 7.07
N SER A 215 19.47 -1.43 7.81
CA SER A 215 20.62 -2.14 7.25
C SER A 215 20.22 -3.56 6.82
N ASP A 216 21.09 -4.18 6.03
CA ASP A 216 21.03 -5.62 5.78
C ASP A 216 21.32 -6.45 7.03
N LYS A 217 21.09 -7.77 6.92
CA LYS A 217 21.39 -8.75 7.97
C LYS A 217 22.87 -8.78 8.37
N SER A 218 23.77 -8.32 7.49
CA SER A 218 25.23 -8.32 7.67
C SER A 218 25.74 -7.34 8.73
N GLY A 219 24.87 -6.52 9.32
CA GLY A 219 25.25 -5.54 10.35
C GLY A 219 26.16 -4.43 9.81
N MET A 220 26.62 -3.55 10.69
CA MET A 220 27.63 -2.54 10.37
C MET A 220 29.05 -3.10 10.44
N GLN A 221 29.93 -2.60 9.59
CA GLN A 221 31.33 -3.01 9.51
C GLN A 221 32.23 -1.89 10.04
N ARG A 222 33.36 -2.25 10.64
CA ARG A 222 34.31 -1.25 11.14
C ARG A 222 34.94 -0.51 9.97
N SER A 223 34.99 0.82 10.05
CA SER A 223 35.66 1.64 9.04
C SER A 223 37.17 1.46 9.21
N GLY A 224 37.87 1.03 8.16
CA GLY A 224 39.27 0.56 8.22
C GLY A 224 40.27 1.53 8.88
N ASP A 225 39.96 2.83 8.88
CA ASP A 225 40.87 3.88 9.35
C ASP A 225 40.58 4.39 10.78
N ASP A 226 39.42 4.06 11.35
CA ASP A 226 38.99 4.64 12.64
C ASP A 226 38.29 3.60 13.51
N SER A 227 38.93 3.31 14.64
CA SER A 227 38.41 2.37 15.64
C SER A 227 37.04 2.77 16.18
N GLN A 228 36.64 4.04 16.09
CA GLN A 228 35.37 4.58 16.53
C GLN A 228 34.39 4.84 15.38
N ALA A 229 34.65 4.35 14.17
CA ALA A 229 33.76 4.50 13.04
C ALA A 229 33.30 3.17 12.45
N TRP A 230 32.07 3.17 11.96
CA TRP A 230 31.41 2.05 11.30
C TRP A 230 30.74 2.51 10.01
N ASP A 231 30.85 1.70 8.98
CA ASP A 231 30.17 1.88 7.71
C ASP A 231 29.01 0.89 7.61
N VAL A 232 27.85 1.39 7.18
CA VAL A 232 26.64 0.58 7.02
C VAL A 232 25.88 0.99 5.76
N THR A 233 25.55 0.01 4.93
CA THR A 233 24.66 0.23 3.78
C THR A 233 23.20 0.13 4.23
N MET A 234 22.50 1.25 4.14
CA MET A 234 21.08 1.37 4.46
C MET A 234 20.23 1.05 3.24
N LYS A 235 19.21 0.21 3.42
CA LYS A 235 18.22 -0.10 2.39
C LYS A 235 16.89 0.57 2.72
N PRO A 236 16.53 1.67 2.03
CA PRO A 236 15.20 2.23 2.19
C PRO A 236 14.16 1.29 1.58
N ARG A 237 12.90 1.36 2.06
CA ARG A 237 11.79 0.62 1.44
C ARG A 237 11.51 1.07 0.01
N VAL A 238 11.77 2.34 -0.27
CA VAL A 238 11.59 2.98 -1.57
C VAL A 238 12.85 3.80 -1.86
N GLY A 239 13.46 3.57 -3.02
CA GLY A 239 14.66 4.26 -3.45
C GLY A 239 15.89 3.35 -3.51
N VAL A 240 17.05 3.97 -3.75
CA VAL A 240 18.33 3.28 -3.92
C VAL A 240 19.02 3.13 -2.55
N PRO A 241 19.66 1.97 -2.28
CA PRO A 241 20.51 1.82 -1.09
C PRO A 241 21.56 2.93 -0.97
N PHE A 242 21.96 3.24 0.25
CA PHE A 242 22.95 4.27 0.50
C PHE A 242 23.83 3.97 1.70
N ASP A 243 25.07 4.45 1.65
CA ASP A 243 26.02 4.25 2.74
C ASP A 243 25.89 5.34 3.81
N LEU A 244 25.96 4.89 5.05
CA LEU A 244 25.92 5.69 6.26
C LEU A 244 27.19 5.41 7.05
N LYS A 245 27.98 6.45 7.31
CA LYS A 245 29.11 6.37 8.24
C LYS A 245 28.66 6.80 9.61
N ILE A 246 28.83 5.97 10.62
CA ILE A 246 28.51 6.20 12.03
C ILE A 246 29.83 6.33 12.78
N THR A 247 30.06 7.46 13.44
CA THR A 247 31.27 7.69 14.25
C THR A 247 30.85 7.97 15.68
N GLN A 248 31.40 7.21 16.62
CA GLN A 248 31.25 7.46 18.04
C GLN A 248 32.19 8.61 18.45
N GLN A 249 31.64 9.58 19.17
CA GLN A 249 32.36 10.71 19.71
C GLN A 249 32.43 10.60 21.23
N GLU A 250 33.33 11.37 21.85
CA GLU A 250 33.42 11.49 23.30
C GLU A 250 32.08 11.89 23.94
N GLY A 251 31.85 11.43 25.18
CA GLY A 251 30.62 11.68 25.91
C GLY A 251 29.43 10.82 25.48
N GLY A 252 29.65 9.73 24.77
CA GLY A 252 28.58 8.81 24.37
C GLY A 252 27.60 9.48 23.41
N VAL A 253 28.13 10.17 22.40
CA VAL A 253 27.40 10.82 21.31
C VAL A 253 27.76 10.10 20.01
N LEU A 254 26.80 9.90 19.12
CA LEU A 254 27.07 9.40 17.76
C LEU A 254 26.93 10.52 16.77
N SER A 255 27.78 10.53 15.76
CA SER A 255 27.58 11.36 14.58
C SER A 255 27.44 10.47 13.35
N THR A 256 26.44 10.76 12.52
CA THR A 256 26.28 10.07 11.24
C THR A 256 26.57 11.01 10.09
N ARG A 257 27.21 10.52 9.04
CA ARG A 257 27.45 11.26 7.81
C ARG A 257 26.82 10.52 6.63
N PHE A 258 25.93 11.20 5.91
CA PHE A 258 25.33 10.72 4.67
C PHE A 258 25.19 11.91 3.71
N ARG A 259 25.66 11.76 2.46
CA ARG A 259 25.64 12.82 1.41
C ARG A 259 26.06 14.20 1.95
N GLN A 260 27.19 14.24 2.67
CA GLN A 260 27.76 15.44 3.30
C GLN A 260 26.92 16.09 4.42
N LYS A 261 25.75 15.55 4.78
CA LYS A 261 24.99 15.99 5.95
C LYS A 261 25.45 15.23 7.19
N LYS A 262 25.91 15.97 8.20
CA LYS A 262 26.24 15.44 9.52
C LYS A 262 25.02 15.59 10.44
N VAL A 263 24.62 14.50 11.10
CA VAL A 263 23.61 14.52 12.16
C VAL A 263 24.23 14.00 13.43
N ILE A 264 23.96 14.68 14.56
CA ILE A 264 24.50 14.32 15.87
C ILE A 264 23.36 13.70 16.69
N PHE A 265 23.62 12.55 17.30
CA PHE A 265 22.67 11.81 18.13
C PHE A 265 23.20 11.64 19.54
N ALA A 266 22.32 11.81 20.53
CA ALA A 266 22.60 11.50 21.93
C ALA A 266 21.86 10.22 22.33
N LYS A 267 22.45 9.45 23.25
CA LYS A 267 21.81 8.26 23.79
C LYS A 267 20.53 8.67 24.51
N ALA A 268 19.42 8.00 24.19
CA ALA A 268 18.10 8.28 24.73
C ALA A 268 17.39 6.98 25.11
N ARG A 269 16.33 7.08 25.92
CA ARG A 269 15.46 5.93 26.15
C ARG A 269 14.50 5.77 24.96
N PRO A 270 14.16 4.54 24.55
CA PRO A 270 13.10 4.34 23.57
C PRO A 270 11.79 4.95 24.10
N PRO A 271 10.96 5.53 23.22
CA PRO A 271 9.69 6.17 23.61
C PRO A 271 8.61 5.11 23.90
N LEU A 272 8.88 4.25 24.88
CA LEU A 272 7.97 3.17 25.27
C LEU A 272 6.78 3.74 26.04
N ASN A 273 5.59 3.17 25.82
CA ASN A 273 4.43 3.49 26.66
C ASN A 273 4.66 2.87 28.07
N PRO A 274 4.76 3.68 29.14
CA PRO A 274 4.97 3.16 30.49
C PRO A 274 3.78 2.36 31.00
N ASN A 275 2.56 2.64 30.51
CA ASN A 275 1.31 2.02 30.93
C ASN A 275 0.61 1.39 29.72
N PRO A 276 1.09 0.24 29.21
CA PRO A 276 0.45 -0.42 28.07
C PRO A 276 -0.97 -0.85 28.46
N SER A 277 -1.94 -0.63 27.57
CA SER A 277 -3.32 -1.09 27.78
C SER A 277 -3.35 -2.62 27.97
N PRO A 278 -4.20 -3.14 28.87
CA PRO A 278 -4.31 -4.58 29.09
C PRO A 278 -4.72 -5.30 27.80
N ARG A 279 -4.07 -6.43 27.53
CA ARG A 279 -4.33 -7.24 26.33
C ARG A 279 -5.52 -8.17 26.58
N SER A 280 -6.62 -7.94 25.86
CA SER A 280 -7.75 -8.89 25.78
C SER A 280 -7.59 -9.89 24.63
N LEU A 281 -6.58 -9.70 23.78
CA LEU A 281 -6.27 -10.58 22.66
C LEU A 281 -4.94 -11.31 22.84
N SER A 282 -4.91 -12.57 22.39
CA SER A 282 -3.71 -13.41 22.34
C SER A 282 -3.51 -13.93 20.91
N LEU A 283 -2.28 -13.88 20.40
CA LEU A 283 -1.93 -14.58 19.17
C LEU A 283 -1.85 -16.08 19.49
N LEU A 284 -2.69 -16.89 18.84
CA LEU A 284 -2.68 -18.33 19.01
C LEU A 284 -1.56 -19.00 18.22
N GLY A 285 -1.20 -18.42 17.07
CA GLY A 285 -0.11 -18.94 16.27
C GLY A 285 -0.12 -18.43 14.84
N ARG A 286 0.97 -18.79 14.17
CA ARG A 286 1.17 -18.64 12.74
C ARG A 286 1.25 -20.05 12.19
N PHE A 287 0.49 -20.35 11.15
CA PHE A 287 0.46 -21.68 10.57
C PHE A 287 0.60 -21.59 9.07
N SER A 288 1.41 -22.46 8.47
CA SER A 288 1.60 -22.50 7.03
C SER A 288 1.78 -23.92 6.51
N LYS A 289 1.54 -24.07 5.20
CA LYS A 289 1.89 -25.23 4.41
C LYS A 289 2.33 -24.77 3.03
N VAL A 290 3.34 -25.44 2.49
CA VAL A 290 3.80 -25.29 1.12
C VAL A 290 3.62 -26.62 0.41
N GLU A 291 2.93 -26.61 -0.73
CA GLU A 291 2.71 -27.79 -1.56
C GLU A 291 3.23 -27.52 -2.97
N CYS A 292 4.12 -28.38 -3.46
CA CYS A 292 4.60 -28.26 -4.82
C CYS A 292 3.53 -28.71 -5.82
N THR A 293 3.18 -27.80 -6.73
CA THR A 293 2.24 -28.03 -7.82
C THR A 293 3.02 -28.10 -9.14
N GLY A 294 3.36 -29.31 -9.57
CA GLY A 294 4.28 -29.54 -10.69
C GLY A 294 5.73 -29.15 -10.35
N LYS A 295 6.55 -28.91 -11.38
CA LYS A 295 7.99 -28.63 -11.25
C LYS A 295 8.37 -27.15 -11.02
N ARG A 296 7.41 -26.21 -11.09
CA ARG A 296 7.71 -24.76 -11.11
C ARG A 296 6.89 -23.92 -10.16
N HIS A 297 5.85 -24.47 -9.54
CA HIS A 297 4.94 -23.69 -8.72
C HIS A 297 4.81 -24.29 -7.32
N ALA A 298 4.77 -23.42 -6.32
CA ALA A 298 4.48 -23.74 -4.94
C ALA A 298 3.15 -23.10 -4.55
N ARG A 299 2.21 -23.91 -4.09
CA ARG A 299 0.99 -23.46 -3.43
C ARG A 299 1.30 -23.17 -1.97
N ILE A 300 1.05 -21.94 -1.55
CA ILE A 300 1.25 -21.48 -0.18
C ILE A 300 -0.10 -21.19 0.45
N GLN A 301 -0.35 -21.84 1.58
CA GLN A 301 -1.48 -21.57 2.47
C GLN A 301 -0.91 -21.18 3.83
N GLN A 302 -1.25 -20.01 4.32
CA GLN A 302 -0.76 -19.49 5.59
C GLN A 302 -1.84 -18.71 6.32
N ILE A 303 -1.89 -18.82 7.64
CA ILE A 303 -2.82 -18.08 8.49
C ILE A 303 -2.12 -17.54 9.74
N TRP A 304 -2.58 -16.39 10.19
CA TRP A 304 -2.37 -15.87 11.54
C TRP A 304 -3.70 -15.88 12.27
N LEU A 305 -3.70 -16.37 13.51
CA LEU A 305 -4.93 -16.57 14.28
C LEU A 305 -4.80 -15.95 15.66
N TRP A 306 -5.79 -15.12 16.02
CA TRP A 306 -5.89 -14.50 17.35
C TRP A 306 -7.14 -14.98 18.11
N ARG A 307 -7.07 -14.91 19.43
CA ARG A 307 -8.15 -15.20 20.38
C ARG A 307 -8.45 -13.97 21.23
N GLY A 308 -9.73 -13.61 21.30
CA GLY A 308 -10.28 -12.69 22.31
C GLY A 308 -11.52 -13.29 22.93
N GLY A 309 -11.42 -13.80 24.16
CA GLY A 309 -12.48 -14.61 24.78
C GLY A 309 -12.95 -15.76 23.86
N GLU A 310 -14.26 -15.84 23.65
CA GLU A 310 -14.94 -16.77 22.72
C GLU A 310 -14.97 -16.26 21.27
N ARG A 311 -14.07 -15.37 20.87
CA ARG A 311 -13.93 -14.96 19.46
C ARG A 311 -12.57 -15.33 18.92
N ARG A 312 -12.53 -15.59 17.62
CA ARG A 312 -11.31 -15.77 16.86
C ARG A 312 -11.24 -14.75 15.75
N TYR A 313 -10.03 -14.34 15.40
CA TYR A 313 -9.78 -13.44 14.29
C TYR A 313 -8.68 -14.02 13.43
N ALA A 314 -8.80 -13.90 12.10
CA ALA A 314 -7.82 -14.48 11.20
C ALA A 314 -7.43 -13.54 10.04
N VAL A 315 -6.17 -13.65 9.65
CA VAL A 315 -5.62 -13.12 8.40
C VAL A 315 -4.94 -14.29 7.69
N GLY A 316 -5.12 -14.41 6.38
CA GLY A 316 -4.60 -15.54 5.61
C GLY A 316 -3.91 -15.15 4.31
N ILE A 317 -3.01 -16.00 3.83
CA ILE A 317 -2.43 -15.94 2.49
C ILE A 317 -2.78 -17.26 1.82
N PHE A 318 -3.41 -17.16 0.65
CA PHE A 318 -3.75 -18.30 -0.19
C PHE A 318 -3.32 -17.96 -1.61
N ALA A 319 -2.18 -18.50 -2.04
CA ALA A 319 -1.53 -18.16 -3.30
C ALA A 319 -0.86 -19.37 -3.96
N ILE A 320 -0.73 -19.33 -5.28
CA ILE A 320 0.13 -20.22 -6.06
C ILE A 320 1.20 -19.33 -6.69
N LEU A 321 2.45 -19.59 -6.37
CA LEU A 321 3.60 -18.74 -6.72
C LEU A 321 4.68 -19.58 -7.40
N ILE A 322 5.61 -18.94 -8.08
CA ILE A 322 6.73 -19.63 -8.73
C ILE A 322 7.75 -20.03 -7.65
N ALA A 323 8.08 -21.32 -7.59
CA ALA A 323 9.04 -21.87 -6.63
C ALA A 323 10.45 -21.29 -6.85
N GLY A 324 11.22 -21.14 -5.78
CA GLY A 324 12.61 -20.64 -5.84
C GLY A 324 12.77 -19.16 -6.18
N ARG A 325 11.66 -18.42 -6.29
CA ARG A 325 11.68 -17.00 -6.63
C ARG A 325 11.11 -16.16 -5.51
N ARG A 326 11.62 -14.94 -5.38
CA ARG A 326 11.03 -13.93 -4.50
C ARG A 326 9.69 -13.46 -5.06
N ALA A 327 8.63 -13.62 -4.28
CA ALA A 327 7.34 -13.04 -4.57
C ALA A 327 7.28 -11.60 -4.04
N MET A 328 6.94 -10.65 -4.91
CA MET A 328 6.92 -9.22 -4.58
C MET A 328 5.52 -8.70 -4.19
N PHE A 329 4.46 -9.39 -4.62
CA PHE A 329 3.08 -8.93 -4.46
C PHE A 329 2.17 -10.06 -3.99
N VAL A 330 2.29 -10.43 -2.71
CA VAL A 330 1.41 -11.43 -2.09
C VAL A 330 0.41 -10.69 -1.23
N LEU A 331 -0.88 -10.82 -1.54
CA LEU A 331 -1.95 -10.10 -0.83
C LEU A 331 -2.40 -10.89 0.41
N PRO A 332 -2.21 -10.37 1.64
CA PRO A 332 -2.85 -10.92 2.82
C PRO A 332 -4.35 -10.63 2.75
N VAL A 333 -5.15 -11.64 3.08
CA VAL A 333 -6.60 -11.57 3.09
C VAL A 333 -7.06 -11.44 4.53
N LEU A 334 -7.79 -10.36 4.80
CA LEU A 334 -8.48 -10.22 6.08
C LEU A 334 -9.71 -11.14 6.13
N MET A 335 -9.67 -12.14 7.00
CA MET A 335 -10.76 -13.11 7.15
C MET A 335 -11.80 -12.70 8.20
N GLY A 336 -11.46 -11.73 9.04
CA GLY A 336 -12.38 -11.16 10.03
C GLY A 336 -12.62 -12.06 11.24
N GLU A 337 -13.77 -11.86 11.89
CA GLU A 337 -14.18 -12.64 13.07
C GLU A 337 -14.73 -14.00 12.67
N GLY A 338 -14.23 -15.05 13.31
CA GLY A 338 -14.71 -16.41 13.17
C GLY A 338 -15.96 -16.65 14.04
N LYS A 339 -16.93 -17.38 13.48
CA LYS A 339 -18.09 -17.90 14.21
C LYS A 339 -17.82 -19.34 14.65
N LYS A 340 -18.02 -19.63 15.94
CA LYS A 340 -17.87 -20.99 16.49
C LYS A 340 -18.90 -21.92 15.86
N ASN A 341 -18.46 -23.12 15.51
CA ASN A 341 -19.27 -24.24 15.01
C ASN A 341 -18.80 -25.54 15.70
N SER A 342 -19.53 -26.64 15.55
CA SER A 342 -19.16 -27.98 16.07
C SER A 342 -17.75 -28.40 15.69
N ASP A 343 -17.35 -28.08 14.46
CA ASP A 343 -16.12 -28.58 13.84
C ASP A 343 -14.95 -27.59 13.93
N GLY A 344 -15.16 -26.39 14.48
CA GLY A 344 -14.14 -25.34 14.53
C GLY A 344 -14.70 -23.92 14.41
N TRP A 345 -13.95 -23.03 13.77
CA TRP A 345 -14.31 -21.62 13.58
C TRP A 345 -14.49 -21.31 12.10
N LEU A 346 -15.69 -20.85 11.72
CA LEU A 346 -16.01 -20.46 10.36
C LEU A 346 -15.68 -18.98 10.15
N PHE A 347 -14.78 -18.71 9.20
CA PHE A 347 -14.41 -17.38 8.75
C PHE A 347 -14.96 -17.13 7.35
N SER A 348 -15.38 -15.90 7.11
CA SER A 348 -15.95 -15.48 5.83
C SER A 348 -15.24 -14.21 5.37
N TRP A 349 -14.75 -14.21 4.13
CA TRP A 349 -14.13 -13.03 3.53
C TRP A 349 -14.60 -12.81 2.11
N GLN A 350 -14.26 -11.64 1.59
CA GLN A 350 -14.44 -11.32 0.19
C GLN A 350 -13.09 -11.09 -0.46
N ARG A 351 -12.92 -11.65 -1.66
CA ARG A 351 -11.76 -11.43 -2.53
C ARG A 351 -12.27 -11.26 -3.95
N ASP A 352 -11.93 -10.16 -4.60
CA ASP A 352 -12.29 -9.88 -6.00
C ASP A 352 -13.81 -10.04 -6.27
N GLY A 353 -14.64 -9.54 -5.35
CA GLY A 353 -16.11 -9.64 -5.43
C GLY A 353 -16.69 -11.03 -5.13
N ARG A 354 -15.85 -12.02 -4.77
CA ARG A 354 -16.28 -13.38 -4.42
C ARG A 354 -16.22 -13.58 -2.92
N SER A 355 -17.31 -14.11 -2.35
CA SER A 355 -17.31 -14.56 -0.97
C SER A 355 -16.73 -15.97 -0.87
N GLU A 356 -15.72 -16.12 -0.03
CA GLU A 356 -15.09 -17.39 0.32
C GLU A 356 -15.22 -17.63 1.83
N ASN A 357 -15.22 -18.91 2.20
CA ASN A 357 -15.33 -19.34 3.59
C ASN A 357 -14.22 -20.33 3.93
N ALA A 358 -13.74 -20.28 5.17
CA ALA A 358 -12.79 -21.24 5.69
C ALA A 358 -13.26 -21.71 7.06
N LEU A 359 -13.28 -23.02 7.26
CA LEU A 359 -13.39 -23.60 8.59
C LEU A 359 -11.97 -23.84 9.11
N ILE A 360 -11.62 -23.26 10.25
CA ILE A 360 -10.32 -23.44 10.90
C ILE A 360 -10.52 -24.11 12.25
N ALA A 361 -9.88 -25.26 12.44
CA ALA A 361 -9.83 -25.98 13.70
C ALA A 361 -8.39 -26.10 14.18
N LEU A 362 -8.13 -25.81 15.45
CA LEU A 362 -6.82 -26.05 16.06
C LEU A 362 -6.80 -27.43 16.70
N LYS A 363 -5.80 -28.24 16.34
CA LYS A 363 -5.55 -29.55 16.95
C LYS A 363 -4.04 -29.72 17.12
N GLU A 364 -3.58 -30.00 18.34
CA GLU A 364 -2.19 -30.39 18.63
C GLU A 364 -1.12 -29.43 18.04
N GLY A 365 -1.33 -28.12 18.17
CA GLY A 365 -0.39 -27.12 17.63
C GLY A 365 -0.38 -27.02 16.10
N ARG A 366 -1.35 -27.63 15.42
CA ARG A 366 -1.61 -27.51 13.98
C ARG A 366 -2.96 -26.84 13.74
N ALA A 367 -3.11 -26.25 12.56
CA ALA A 367 -4.38 -25.69 12.11
C ALA A 367 -4.93 -26.47 10.92
N LEU A 368 -6.04 -27.15 11.11
CA LEU A 368 -6.79 -27.78 10.04
C LEU A 368 -7.67 -26.73 9.37
N VAL A 369 -7.43 -26.44 8.10
CA VAL A 369 -8.14 -25.44 7.32
C VAL A 369 -8.93 -26.14 6.22
N THR A 370 -10.23 -25.90 6.18
CA THR A 370 -11.11 -26.36 5.10
C THR A 370 -11.63 -25.16 4.32
N LEU A 371 -11.10 -24.94 3.12
CA LEU A 371 -11.53 -23.88 2.22
C LEU A 371 -12.79 -24.31 1.46
N LYS A 372 -13.90 -23.62 1.71
CA LYS A 372 -15.18 -23.84 1.04
C LYS A 372 -15.34 -22.81 -0.07
N ARG A 373 -15.05 -23.20 -1.31
CA ARG A 373 -15.23 -22.36 -2.51
C ARG A 373 -16.52 -22.76 -3.23
N LYS A 374 -17.37 -21.79 -3.58
CA LYS A 374 -18.71 -22.03 -4.18
C LYS A 374 -18.74 -22.99 -5.39
N ARG A 375 -17.65 -23.10 -6.17
CA ARG A 375 -17.60 -23.90 -7.40
C ARG A 375 -16.67 -25.12 -7.34
N TRP A 376 -16.03 -25.39 -6.20
CA TRP A 376 -14.99 -26.42 -6.09
C TRP A 376 -15.27 -27.33 -4.90
N LYS A 377 -14.81 -28.58 -4.95
CA LYS A 377 -14.80 -29.45 -3.75
C LYS A 377 -14.05 -28.74 -2.63
N ALA A 378 -14.56 -28.88 -1.41
CA ALA A 378 -13.91 -28.32 -0.24
C ALA A 378 -12.47 -28.86 -0.16
N GLU A 379 -11.51 -27.95 -0.08
CA GLU A 379 -10.10 -28.29 0.00
C GLU A 379 -9.71 -28.28 1.48
N GLN A 380 -9.29 -29.44 1.99
CA GLN A 380 -8.88 -29.60 3.38
C GLN A 380 -7.36 -29.73 3.45
N THR A 381 -6.75 -28.89 4.28
CA THR A 381 -5.31 -28.85 4.46
C THR A 381 -4.95 -28.70 5.93
N THR A 382 -3.98 -29.49 6.39
CA THR A 382 -3.36 -29.31 7.70
C THR A 382 -2.15 -28.40 7.60
N LEU A 383 -2.21 -27.26 8.27
CA LEU A 383 -1.12 -26.29 8.36
C LEU A 383 -0.28 -26.56 9.62
N THR A 384 1.04 -26.48 9.48
CA THR A 384 2.00 -26.65 10.58
C THR A 384 2.39 -25.30 11.17
N ALA A 385 2.83 -25.28 12.42
CA ALA A 385 3.32 -24.05 13.05
C ALA A 385 4.48 -23.44 12.25
N GLY A 386 4.39 -22.14 11.99
CA GLY A 386 5.35 -21.42 11.15
C GLY A 386 4.67 -20.43 10.20
N ALA A 387 5.50 -19.57 9.61
CA ALA A 387 5.11 -18.63 8.57
C ALA A 387 6.15 -18.69 7.47
N VAL A 388 5.71 -18.83 6.22
CA VAL A 388 6.53 -18.68 5.01
C VAL A 388 6.80 -17.20 4.79
N PHE A 389 5.75 -16.38 4.76
CA PHE A 389 5.85 -14.94 4.66
C PHE A 389 5.81 -14.31 6.05
N LYS A 390 6.89 -13.65 6.46
CA LYS A 390 6.92 -12.82 7.67
C LYS A 390 6.50 -11.42 7.30
N ASP A 391 5.59 -10.83 8.07
CA ASP A 391 5.03 -9.52 7.76
C ASP A 391 4.88 -8.70 9.03
N GLU A 392 5.71 -7.65 9.14
CA GLU A 392 5.67 -6.75 10.29
C GLU A 392 4.30 -6.08 10.50
N THR A 393 3.52 -5.85 9.43
CA THR A 393 2.19 -5.25 9.54
C THR A 393 1.21 -6.18 10.23
N ILE A 394 1.44 -7.49 10.14
CA ILE A 394 0.60 -8.50 10.77
C ILE A 394 1.17 -8.89 12.13
N ASP A 395 2.49 -9.01 12.23
CA ASP A 395 3.20 -9.42 13.43
C ASP A 395 3.19 -8.35 14.54
N LEU A 396 3.14 -7.06 14.18
CA LEU A 396 3.11 -5.94 15.14
C LEU A 396 1.69 -5.51 15.56
N ALA A 397 0.65 -6.24 15.20
CA ALA A 397 -0.73 -5.86 15.50
C ALA A 397 -0.93 -5.47 16.99
N PRO A 398 -1.84 -4.52 17.31
CA PRO A 398 -1.92 -3.90 18.63
C PRO A 398 -2.31 -4.89 19.74
N LEU A 399 -2.86 -6.07 19.43
CA LEU A 399 -3.25 -7.17 20.34
C LEU A 399 -3.96 -6.72 21.64
N THR A 400 -4.57 -5.55 21.66
CA THR A 400 -5.24 -4.96 22.83
C THR A 400 -6.70 -5.38 22.86
N THR A 401 -7.49 -4.93 21.89
CA THR A 401 -8.91 -5.25 21.76
C THR A 401 -9.25 -5.68 20.34
N MET A 402 -10.40 -6.35 20.17
CA MET A 402 -10.88 -6.72 18.83
C MET A 402 -11.16 -5.50 17.95
N THR A 403 -11.63 -4.41 18.56
CA THR A 403 -11.85 -3.12 17.88
C THR A 403 -10.54 -2.56 17.35
N ASP A 404 -9.49 -2.55 18.18
CA ASP A 404 -8.17 -2.07 17.77
C ASP A 404 -7.57 -2.95 16.67
N LEU A 405 -7.77 -4.27 16.75
CA LEU A 405 -7.29 -5.22 15.75
C LEU A 405 -7.99 -5.01 14.39
N LYS A 406 -9.30 -4.80 14.39
CA LYS A 406 -10.07 -4.48 13.17
C LYS A 406 -9.65 -3.16 12.58
N HIS A 407 -9.54 -2.12 13.40
CA HIS A 407 -9.10 -0.81 12.96
C HIS A 407 -7.69 -0.90 12.37
N TRP A 408 -6.76 -1.52 13.08
CA TRP A 408 -5.41 -1.82 12.60
C TRP A 408 -5.43 -2.46 11.22
N PHE A 409 -6.09 -3.61 11.03
CA PHE A 409 -6.07 -4.29 9.73
C PHE A 409 -6.83 -3.54 8.64
N SER A 410 -7.86 -2.75 8.98
CA SER A 410 -8.53 -1.89 8.00
C SER A 410 -7.61 -0.80 7.45
N ILE A 411 -6.65 -0.33 8.25
CA ILE A 411 -5.69 0.70 7.84
C ILE A 411 -4.41 0.08 7.27
N VAL A 412 -3.74 -0.81 8.01
CA VAL A 412 -2.41 -1.29 7.64
C VAL A 412 -2.41 -2.27 6.47
N LEU A 413 -3.53 -2.96 6.20
CA LEU A 413 -3.66 -3.84 5.04
C LEU A 413 -4.18 -3.13 3.79
N THR A 414 -4.65 -1.87 3.90
CA THR A 414 -5.12 -1.12 2.74
C THR A 414 -3.96 -0.88 1.76
N GLY A 415 -4.08 -1.47 0.56
CA GLY A 415 -3.05 -1.41 -0.48
C GLY A 415 -1.73 -2.10 -0.09
N HIS A 416 -1.73 -2.96 0.92
CA HIS A 416 -0.52 -3.64 1.40
C HIS A 416 -0.31 -4.97 0.68
N PHE A 417 0.93 -5.19 0.25
CA PHE A 417 1.40 -6.47 -0.25
C PHE A 417 2.58 -6.94 0.58
N THR A 418 2.57 -8.21 0.92
CA THR A 418 3.71 -8.88 1.53
C THR A 418 4.65 -9.40 0.45
N SER A 419 5.93 -9.53 0.79
CA SER A 419 6.96 -10.07 -0.09
C SER A 419 7.81 -11.08 0.66
N GLY A 420 8.36 -12.07 -0.06
CA GLY A 420 9.24 -13.05 0.54
C GLY A 420 9.69 -14.10 -0.46
N ASP A 421 10.68 -14.89 -0.05
CA ASP A 421 11.24 -15.96 -0.87
C ASP A 421 10.30 -17.16 -0.82
N VAL A 422 9.89 -17.62 -2.01
CA VAL A 422 9.05 -18.81 -2.15
C VAL A 422 9.97 -20.04 -2.08
N PRO A 423 9.69 -21.03 -1.20
CA PRO A 423 10.51 -22.23 -1.11
C PRO A 423 10.64 -22.96 -2.45
N ASP A 424 11.77 -23.61 -2.65
CA ASP A 424 12.02 -24.44 -3.83
C ASP A 424 11.10 -25.67 -3.87
N CYS A 425 10.84 -26.09 -5.10
CA CYS A 425 10.27 -27.35 -5.53
C CYS A 425 11.26 -27.93 -6.56
#